data_AF-A0A9E5T547-F1
#
_entry.id   AF-A0A9E5T547-F1
#
_cell.length_a   1.000
_cell.length_b   1.000
_cell.length_c   1.000
_cell.angle_alpha   90.00
_cell.angle_beta   90.00
_cell.angle_gamma   90.00
#
_symmetry.space_group_name_H-M   'P 1'
#
loop_
_entity.id
_entity.type
_entity.pdbx_description
1 polymer ?
#
loop_
_entity_poly.entity_id
_entity_poly.type
_entity_poly.pdbx_seq_one_letter_code
_entity_poly.pdbx_strand_id
1 'polypeptide(L)' 'MAQLLPVDAFDLIISGGTGDLAMRKLQRGFRCQKFFPAGAKIAVAAAV' A
#
# COMPACT_ATOMS: atom_id res chain seq x y z
N MET A 1 1.12 17.06 -12.81
CA MET A 1 0.60 15.98 -13.68
C MET A 1 1.24 14.69 -13.19
N ALA A 2 0.47 13.73 -12.68
CA ALA A 2 1.03 12.49 -12.12
C ALA A 2 1.30 11.49 -13.25
N GLN A 3 2.55 11.06 -13.40
CA GLN A 3 2.96 10.07 -14.40
C GLN A 3 2.97 8.69 -13.74
N LEU A 4 2.27 7.72 -14.33
CA LEU A 4 2.32 6.33 -13.89
C LEU A 4 3.66 5.75 -14.33
N LEU A 5 4.53 5.42 -13.38
CA LEU A 5 5.79 4.74 -13.67
C LEU A 5 5.50 3.27 -13.98
N PRO A 6 6.03 2.71 -15.08
CA PRO A 6 5.89 1.29 -15.36
C PRO A 6 6.68 0.53 -14.28
N VAL A 7 5.95 -0.10 -13.36
CA VAL A 7 6.52 -0.92 -12.29
C VAL A 7 5.90 -2.31 -12.37
N ASP A 8 6.72 -3.33 -12.20
CA ASP A 8 6.25 -4.72 -12.13
C ASP A 8 5.39 -4.93 -10.88
N ALA A 9 4.60 -6.01 -10.88
CA ALA A 9 3.84 -6.40 -9.71
C ALA A 9 4.79 -6.63 -8.51
N PHE A 10 4.48 -6.02 -7.38
CA PHE A 10 5.26 -6.15 -6.15
C PHE A 10 4.36 -6.51 -4.97
N ASP A 11 4.96 -7.17 -3.99
CA ASP A 11 4.33 -7.45 -2.70
C ASP A 11 4.72 -6.34 -1.71
N LEU A 12 3.73 -5.63 -1.16
CA LEU A 12 3.92 -4.61 -0.16
C LEU A 12 3.56 -5.16 1.23
N ILE A 13 4.56 -5.30 2.09
CA ILE A 13 4.37 -5.73 3.49
C ILE A 13 4.44 -4.52 4.41
N ILE A 14 3.34 -4.22 5.11
CA ILE A 14 3.28 -3.14 6.10
C ILE A 14 3.42 -3.74 7.49
N SER A 15 4.56 -3.54 8.13
CA SER A 15 4.78 -3.94 9.52
C SER A 15 4.27 -2.86 10.48
N GLY A 16 3.51 -3.27 11.51
CA GLY A 16 2.86 -2.34 12.44
C GLY A 16 1.63 -1.65 11.84
N GLY A 17 0.90 -2.33 10.95
CA GLY A 17 -0.21 -1.71 10.23
C GLY A 17 -1.42 -1.30 11.07
N THR A 18 -1.47 -1.70 12.34
CA THR A 18 -2.44 -1.23 13.34
C THR A 18 -2.04 0.10 14.00
N GLY A 19 -0.81 0.57 13.78
CA GLY A 19 -0.31 1.82 14.33
C GLY A 19 -0.95 3.06 13.69
N ASP A 20 -0.94 4.16 14.42
CA ASP A 20 -1.58 5.43 14.02
C ASP A 20 -1.08 5.92 12.64
N LEU A 21 0.22 5.73 12.37
CA LEU A 21 0.83 6.10 11.09
C LEU A 21 0.24 5.33 9.91
N ALA A 22 0.07 4.02 10.04
CA ALA A 22 -0.49 3.18 8.99
C ALA A 22 -1.98 3.50 8.77
N MET A 23 -2.74 3.65 9.85
CA MET A 23 -4.16 3.97 9.79
C MET A 23 -4.44 5.35 9.19
N ARG A 24 -3.65 6.37 9.51
CA ARG A 24 -3.94 7.75 9.07
C ARG A 24 -3.31 8.13 7.74
N LYS A 25 -2.15 7.57 7.40
CA LYS A 25 -1.39 7.93 6.19
C LYS A 25 -1.52 6.87 5.11
N LEU A 26 -1.26 5.61 5.42
CA LEU A 26 -1.22 4.55 4.41
C LEU A 26 -2.63 4.20 3.93
N GLN A 27 -3.63 4.07 4.82
CA GLN A 27 -5.02 3.81 4.40
C GLN A 27 -5.59 4.87 3.45
N ARG A 28 -5.20 6.14 3.62
CA ARG A 28 -5.61 7.21 2.70
C ARG A 28 -4.96 7.07 1.32
N GLY A 29 -3.71 6.65 1.27
CA GLY A 29 -3.00 6.36 0.02
C GLY A 29 -3.62 5.18 -0.76
N PHE A 30 -4.05 4.13 -0.05
CA PHE A 30 -4.66 2.94 -0.67
C PHE A 30 -6.05 3.15 -1.27
N ARG A 31 -6.74 4.26 -0.99
CA ARG A 31 -8.04 4.56 -1.61
C ARG A 31 -7.96 4.68 -3.14
N CYS A 32 -6.78 4.97 -3.68
CA CYS A 32 -6.56 5.06 -5.12
C CYS A 32 -5.91 3.77 -5.65
N GLN A 33 -6.66 2.66 -5.67
CA GLN A 33 -6.19 1.36 -6.19
C GLN A 33 -5.75 1.40 -7.65
N LYS A 34 -6.22 2.38 -8.41
CA LYS A 34 -5.82 2.67 -9.81
C LYS A 34 -4.33 2.96 -10.01
N PHE A 35 -3.56 3.20 -8.94
CA PHE A 35 -2.10 3.34 -9.02
C PHE A 35 -1.34 2.03 -8.78
N PHE A 36 -2.01 0.96 -8.35
CA PHE A 36 -1.36 -0.32 -8.12
C PHE A 36 -1.44 -1.21 -9.38
N PRO A 37 -0.35 -1.91 -9.73
CA PRO A 37 -0.39 -2.87 -10.81
C PRO A 37 -1.34 -4.01 -10.45
N ALA A 38 -2.04 -4.58 -11.44
CA ALA A 38 -3.12 -5.55 -11.24
C ALA A 38 -2.73 -6.86 -10.51
N GLY A 39 -1.42 -7.11 -10.33
CA GLY A 39 -0.89 -8.24 -9.58
C GLY A 39 -0.29 -7.91 -8.21
N ALA A 40 -0.32 -6.64 -7.77
CA ALA A 40 0.24 -6.26 -6.48
C ALA A 40 -0.57 -6.84 -5.32
N LYS A 41 0.11 -7.45 -4.36
CA LYS A 41 -0.50 -7.89 -3.10
C LYS A 41 -0.05 -6.99 -1.97
N ILE A 42 -0.99 -6.61 -1.12
CA ILE A 42 -0.70 -5.80 0.07
C ILE A 42 -1.01 -6.67 1.28
N ALA A 43 0.02 -6.99 2.06
CA ALA A 43 -0.09 -7.73 3.29
C ALA A 43 0.19 -6.79 4.47
N VAL A 44 -0.66 -6.87 5.50
CA VAL A 44 -0.47 -6.10 6.72
C VAL A 44 -0.07 -7.06 7.83
N ALA A 45 1.11 -6.83 8.39
CA ALA A 45 1.62 -7.55 9.55
C ALA A 45 1.60 -6.62 10.76
N ALA A 46 1.00 -7.06 11.86
CA ALA A 46 1.10 -6.37 13.14
C ALA A 46 1.42 -7.43 14.21
N ALA A 47 2.45 -7.16 15.01
CA ALA A 47 2.65 -7.89 16.24
C ALA A 47 1.61 -7.37 17.24
N VAL A 48 0.74 -8.27 17.71
CA VAL A 48 -0.16 -8.03 18.85
C VAL A 48 0.64 -8.22 20.13
#